data_AF-A0AAW8FZA3-F1
#
_entry.id   AF-A0AAW8FZA3-F1
#
_cell.length_a   1.000
_cell.length_b   1.000
_cell.length_c   1.000
_cell.angle_alpha   90.00
_cell.angle_beta   90.00
_cell.angle_gamma   90.00
#
_symmetry.space_group_name_H-M   'P 1'
#
loop_
_entity.id
_entity.type
_entity.pdbx_description
1 polymer ?
#
loop_
_entity_poly.entity_id
_entity_poly.type
_entity_poly.pdbx_seq_one_letter_code
_entity_poly.pdbx_strand_id
1 'polypeptide(L)'
;MKYEWLNKKTPRSVDQLRLWSENPRLNPEEKHILLSDFAEDMTFEESDRKDFFKLLKSIVDDGFIPADPVVVWKNEENEKFYVAEGNRRVLALKLLREPNKAPKSIRGMVRVLSSKINKESIEKVLVNVAPSFEDAEWYINQRNSNSSLQKSWSRVQQQRWISELYEKYDGNIEKISSITKMTQGELENFIRILKIKDLVKLEEVRHQLSDSEYNDATSYRFPITILERFFSNKDVKEKWGIDYDGINIKFVNKLSFLNAYGKLIKDIVTKNPDNAIDTRTITTNLDGILNKLPKVELENIDDAQETNEGITNPDIEDQPEDTPAPAPTPSAPLVVKNDPNRSRLVLNIYTINTDSYRIVGLFNELKEIPLKYSNCIASSIRVFLDLCVLKYIQTENLETAISTHYRKSIKDVSLKNRLEYLKTNNLPDKPKKIVEKLLQTSNQYSLDVLNGYIHGQDSHYLGRAFLNGFWDFLFPLLEKLVEINEEI
;
A
#
# COMPACT_ATOMS: atom_id res chain seq x y z
N MET A 1 6.60 -38.42 -15.67
CA MET A 1 6.10 -38.00 -14.33
C MET A 1 5.62 -36.55 -14.38
N LYS A 2 4.46 -36.22 -13.78
CA LYS A 2 3.80 -34.89 -13.85
C LYS A 2 4.72 -33.69 -13.51
N TYR A 3 5.74 -33.90 -12.68
CA TYR A 3 6.66 -32.85 -12.20
C TYR A 3 8.09 -32.96 -12.74
N GLU A 4 8.33 -33.64 -13.86
CA GLU A 4 9.68 -33.76 -14.46
C GLU A 4 10.34 -32.40 -14.74
N TRP A 5 9.54 -31.37 -15.00
CA TRP A 5 10.02 -30.00 -15.20
C TRP A 5 10.75 -29.41 -13.98
N LEU A 6 10.50 -29.92 -12.76
CA LEU A 6 11.25 -29.53 -11.55
C LEU A 6 12.69 -30.08 -11.53
N ASN A 7 13.00 -31.10 -12.33
CA ASN A 7 14.36 -31.63 -12.45
C ASN A 7 15.19 -30.87 -13.48
N LYS A 8 14.53 -30.16 -14.41
CA LYS A 8 15.20 -29.43 -15.49
C LYS A 8 15.52 -27.98 -15.08
N LYS A 9 16.77 -27.75 -14.69
CA LYS A 9 17.30 -26.41 -14.41
C LYS A 9 17.80 -25.75 -15.69
N THR A 10 17.20 -24.62 -16.06
CA THR A 10 17.53 -23.87 -17.28
C THR A 10 18.11 -22.51 -16.92
N PRO A 11 19.28 -22.10 -17.42
CA PRO A 11 19.79 -20.76 -17.19
C PRO A 11 18.93 -19.72 -17.92
N ARG A 12 18.54 -18.67 -17.21
CA ARG A 12 17.80 -17.52 -17.76
C ARG A 12 18.42 -16.22 -17.27
N SER A 13 18.45 -15.22 -18.16
CA SER A 13 18.87 -13.87 -17.79
C SER A 13 17.89 -13.30 -16.77
N VAL A 14 18.42 -12.81 -15.66
CA VAL A 14 17.63 -12.15 -14.60
C VAL A 14 16.84 -10.98 -15.18
N ASP A 15 17.41 -10.24 -16.13
CA ASP A 15 16.78 -9.05 -16.72
C ASP A 15 15.56 -9.43 -17.58
N GLN A 16 15.56 -10.62 -18.18
CA GLN A 16 14.47 -11.13 -19.02
C GLN A 16 13.31 -11.76 -18.22
N LEU A 17 13.54 -12.14 -16.96
CA LEU A 17 12.47 -12.67 -16.10
C LEU A 17 11.50 -11.56 -15.70
N ARG A 18 10.20 -11.79 -15.83
CA ARG A 18 9.16 -10.84 -15.38
C ARG A 18 8.63 -11.24 -14.02
N LEU A 19 8.43 -10.28 -13.14
CA LEU A 19 7.76 -10.54 -11.86
C LEU A 19 6.27 -10.78 -12.13
N TRP A 20 5.65 -11.62 -11.30
CA TRP A 20 4.22 -11.90 -11.38
C TRP A 20 3.45 -10.73 -10.74
N SER A 21 2.66 -10.00 -11.54
CA SER A 21 1.87 -8.83 -11.13
C SER A 21 0.74 -9.20 -10.17
N GLU A 22 0.10 -10.36 -10.36
CA GLU A 22 -0.96 -10.84 -9.47
C GLU A 22 -0.41 -11.60 -8.25
N ASN A 23 0.83 -11.31 -7.83
CA ASN A 23 1.38 -11.99 -6.66
C ASN A 23 0.62 -11.54 -5.39
N PRO A 24 0.13 -12.44 -4.51
CA PRO A 24 -0.63 -12.06 -3.32
C PRO A 24 0.09 -11.13 -2.33
N ARG A 25 1.42 -10.97 -2.45
CA ARG A 25 2.22 -10.01 -1.68
C ARG A 25 2.06 -8.57 -2.14
N LEU A 26 1.53 -8.34 -3.32
CA LEU A 26 1.35 -7.03 -3.95
C LEU A 26 -0.04 -6.45 -3.64
N ASN A 27 -0.20 -5.16 -3.86
CA ASN A 27 -1.47 -4.47 -3.80
C ASN A 27 -2.32 -4.77 -5.04
N PRO A 28 -3.42 -5.53 -4.95
CA PRO A 28 -4.24 -5.84 -6.13
C PRO A 28 -4.92 -4.60 -6.76
N GLU A 29 -4.99 -3.48 -6.04
CA GLU A 29 -5.58 -2.23 -6.53
C GLU A 29 -4.61 -1.39 -7.38
N GLU A 30 -3.31 -1.72 -7.36
CA GLU A 30 -2.26 -0.99 -8.09
C GLU A 30 -1.77 -1.77 -9.32
N LYS A 31 -1.35 -1.04 -10.35
CA LYS A 31 -0.66 -1.63 -11.51
C LYS A 31 0.85 -1.60 -11.29
N HIS A 32 1.46 -2.76 -11.07
CA HIS A 32 2.92 -2.87 -10.97
C HIS A 32 3.56 -2.99 -12.35
N ILE A 33 4.24 -1.93 -12.78
CA ILE A 33 4.93 -1.88 -14.07
C ILE A 33 6.44 -1.81 -13.87
N LEU A 34 6.88 -0.96 -12.93
CA LEU A 34 8.28 -0.70 -12.62
C LEU A 34 8.77 -1.60 -11.47
N LEU A 35 10.08 -1.85 -11.41
CA LEU A 35 10.67 -2.60 -10.29
C LEU A 35 10.52 -1.89 -8.93
N SER A 36 10.35 -0.57 -8.94
CA SER A 36 10.02 0.21 -7.75
C SER A 36 8.70 -0.24 -7.15
N ASP A 37 7.67 -0.39 -7.98
CA ASP A 37 6.31 -0.72 -7.55
C ASP A 37 6.30 -2.07 -6.82
N PHE A 38 6.94 -3.09 -7.40
CA PHE A 38 7.09 -4.40 -6.76
C PHE A 38 7.88 -4.33 -5.44
N ALA A 39 8.92 -3.50 -5.39
CA ALA A 39 9.76 -3.38 -4.20
C ALA A 39 9.08 -2.58 -3.09
N GLU A 40 8.28 -1.58 -3.40
CA GLU A 40 7.49 -0.81 -2.44
C GLU A 40 6.53 -1.71 -1.70
N ASP A 41 5.74 -2.52 -2.42
CA ASP A 41 4.79 -3.43 -1.79
C ASP A 41 5.49 -4.57 -1.03
N MET A 42 6.51 -5.19 -1.61
CA MET A 42 7.24 -6.28 -0.95
C MET A 42 8.11 -5.82 0.23
N THR A 43 8.27 -4.51 0.45
CA THR A 43 9.04 -3.95 1.58
C THR A 43 8.25 -2.90 2.37
N PHE A 44 6.93 -2.87 2.20
CA PHE A 44 6.06 -1.90 2.85
C PHE A 44 6.13 -2.02 4.38
N GLU A 45 6.00 -3.24 4.91
CA GLU A 45 6.14 -3.50 6.34
C GLU A 45 7.60 -3.46 6.78
N GLU A 46 7.86 -2.94 7.99
CA GLU A 46 9.22 -2.87 8.53
C GLU A 46 9.89 -4.26 8.66
N SER A 47 9.09 -5.27 9.00
CA SER A 47 9.53 -6.67 9.09
C SER A 47 9.95 -7.22 7.73
N ASP A 48 9.14 -7.01 6.69
CA ASP A 48 9.41 -7.41 5.32
C ASP A 48 10.62 -6.70 4.74
N ARG A 49 10.76 -5.40 5.02
CA ARG A 49 11.93 -4.60 4.65
C ARG A 49 13.21 -5.15 5.28
N LYS A 50 13.21 -5.43 6.58
CA LYS A 50 14.37 -6.04 7.28
C LYS A 50 14.75 -7.39 6.67
N ASP A 51 13.76 -8.23 6.35
CA ASP A 51 14.02 -9.54 5.76
C ASP A 51 14.51 -9.44 4.31
N PHE A 52 13.97 -8.50 3.53
CA PHE A 52 14.46 -8.23 2.18
C PHE A 52 15.90 -7.72 2.20
N PHE A 53 16.28 -6.95 3.22
CA PHE A 53 17.65 -6.48 3.40
C PHE A 53 18.60 -7.62 3.75
N LYS A 54 18.18 -8.55 4.64
CA LYS A 54 18.95 -9.76 4.91
C LYS A 54 19.16 -10.60 3.64
N LEU A 55 18.13 -10.72 2.80
CA LEU A 55 18.22 -11.41 1.52
C LEU A 55 19.23 -10.76 0.58
N LEU A 56 19.15 -9.44 0.36
CA LEU A 56 20.11 -8.71 -0.46
C LEU A 56 21.54 -8.89 0.06
N LYS A 57 21.74 -8.80 1.38
CA LYS A 57 23.04 -8.97 2.01
C LYS A 57 23.60 -10.38 1.82
N SER A 58 22.79 -11.43 2.02
CA SER A 58 23.23 -12.80 1.79
C SER A 58 23.59 -13.05 0.31
N ILE A 59 22.86 -12.47 -0.64
CA ILE A 59 23.23 -12.58 -2.06
C ILE A 59 24.58 -11.89 -2.35
N VAL A 60 24.89 -10.79 -1.68
CA VAL A 60 26.18 -10.09 -1.82
C VAL A 60 27.31 -10.84 -1.15
N ASP A 61 27.09 -11.36 0.06
CA ASP A 61 28.12 -12.01 0.87
C ASP A 61 28.43 -13.43 0.35
N ASP A 62 27.40 -14.19 -0.05
CA ASP A 62 27.50 -15.62 -0.38
C ASP A 62 27.27 -15.92 -1.89
N GLY A 63 26.84 -14.92 -2.67
CA GLY A 63 26.34 -15.12 -4.03
C GLY A 63 24.89 -15.63 -4.06
N PHE A 64 24.34 -15.81 -5.27
CA PHE A 64 23.01 -16.40 -5.41
C PHE A 64 23.07 -17.91 -5.24
N ILE A 65 22.57 -18.42 -4.10
CA ILE A 65 22.49 -19.85 -3.81
C ILE A 65 21.18 -20.44 -4.36
N PRO A 66 21.19 -21.29 -5.40
CA PRO A 66 19.99 -21.88 -6.00
C PRO A 66 19.55 -23.15 -5.25
N ALA A 67 19.61 -23.12 -3.90
CA ALA A 67 19.17 -24.24 -3.06
C ALA A 67 17.67 -24.49 -3.26
N ASP A 68 16.91 -23.40 -3.33
CA ASP A 68 15.51 -23.45 -3.73
C ASP A 68 15.36 -23.05 -5.20
N PRO A 69 14.58 -23.79 -5.98
CA PRO A 69 14.36 -23.44 -7.37
C PRO A 69 13.62 -22.10 -7.47
N VAL A 70 13.93 -21.38 -8.54
CA VAL A 70 13.09 -20.28 -9.03
C VAL A 70 12.17 -20.91 -10.07
N VAL A 71 10.87 -20.85 -9.85
CA VAL A 71 9.89 -21.43 -10.78
C VAL A 71 9.35 -20.32 -11.67
N VAL A 72 9.38 -20.57 -12.97
CA VAL A 72 8.85 -19.66 -13.98
C VAL A 72 7.90 -20.40 -14.90
N TRP A 73 6.96 -19.69 -15.50
CA TRP A 73 6.20 -20.21 -16.65
C TRP A 73 6.41 -19.28 -17.84
N LYS A 74 6.21 -19.81 -19.04
CA LYS A 74 6.24 -19.02 -20.26
C LYS A 74 4.79 -18.65 -20.60
N ASN A 75 4.51 -17.35 -20.71
CA ASN A 75 3.19 -16.90 -21.15
C ASN A 75 3.03 -17.18 -22.65
N GLU A 76 1.95 -17.85 -23.05
CA GLU A 76 1.72 -18.29 -24.43
C GLU A 76 1.45 -17.13 -25.40
N GLU A 77 0.87 -16.03 -24.92
CA GLU A 77 0.49 -14.89 -25.77
C GLU A 77 1.70 -14.04 -26.17
N ASN A 78 2.63 -13.80 -25.23
CA ASN A 78 3.75 -12.90 -25.44
C ASN A 78 5.12 -13.58 -25.40
N GLU A 79 5.15 -14.89 -25.15
CA GLU A 79 6.34 -15.74 -25.16
C GLU A 79 7.41 -15.39 -24.09
N LYS A 80 7.06 -14.56 -23.09
CA LYS A 80 7.96 -14.12 -22.02
C LYS A 80 7.83 -14.99 -20.78
N PHE A 81 8.91 -15.05 -20.01
CA PHE A 81 8.96 -15.82 -18.77
C PHE A 81 8.54 -14.97 -17.57
N TYR A 82 7.58 -15.49 -16.81
CA TYR A 82 7.09 -14.86 -15.57
C TYR A 82 7.45 -15.73 -14.36
N VAL A 83 7.78 -15.10 -13.24
CA VAL A 83 8.23 -15.75 -12.02
C VAL A 83 7.04 -16.17 -11.18
N ALA A 84 6.72 -17.46 -11.18
CA ALA A 84 5.65 -18.05 -10.35
C ALA A 84 6.08 -18.10 -8.89
N GLU A 85 7.30 -18.57 -8.62
CA GLU A 85 7.88 -18.65 -7.28
C GLU A 85 9.32 -18.14 -7.31
N GLY A 86 9.74 -17.44 -6.26
CA GLY A 86 11.04 -16.78 -6.19
C GLY A 86 10.99 -15.29 -6.53
N ASN A 87 9.80 -14.68 -6.58
CA ASN A 87 9.60 -13.27 -6.92
C ASN A 87 10.51 -12.32 -6.11
N ARG A 88 10.58 -12.49 -4.78
CA ARG A 88 11.47 -11.67 -3.92
C ARG A 88 12.96 -11.85 -4.26
N ARG A 89 13.37 -13.09 -4.59
CA ARG A 89 14.76 -13.42 -4.95
C ARG A 89 15.12 -12.81 -6.31
N VAL A 90 14.25 -12.96 -7.31
CA VAL A 90 14.45 -12.35 -8.63
C VAL A 90 14.42 -10.82 -8.55
N LEU A 91 13.51 -10.24 -7.76
CA LEU A 91 13.49 -8.81 -7.51
C LEU A 91 14.80 -8.33 -6.87
N ALA A 92 15.30 -9.02 -5.84
CA ALA A 92 16.58 -8.69 -5.20
C ALA A 92 17.74 -8.72 -6.21
N LEU A 93 17.83 -9.75 -7.06
CA LEU A 93 18.84 -9.84 -8.11
C LEU A 93 18.75 -8.69 -9.12
N LYS A 94 17.53 -8.37 -9.57
CA LYS A 94 17.29 -7.25 -10.49
C LYS A 94 17.71 -5.92 -9.88
N LEU A 95 17.36 -5.66 -8.61
CA LEU A 95 17.76 -4.45 -7.90
C LEU A 95 19.27 -4.38 -7.65
N LEU A 96 19.95 -5.48 -7.36
CA LEU A 96 21.41 -5.51 -7.24
C LEU A 96 22.11 -5.24 -8.58
N ARG A 97 21.53 -5.64 -9.72
CA ARG A 97 22.06 -5.31 -11.05
C ARG A 97 21.80 -3.85 -11.42
N GLU A 98 20.59 -3.39 -11.17
CA GLU A 98 20.10 -2.05 -11.51
C GLU A 98 19.64 -1.26 -10.27
N PRO A 99 20.58 -0.83 -9.39
CA PRO A 99 20.24 -0.25 -8.09
C PRO A 99 19.45 1.05 -8.19
N ASN A 100 19.50 1.76 -9.32
CA ASN A 100 18.72 2.97 -9.52
C ASN A 100 17.22 2.72 -9.74
N LYS A 101 16.82 1.49 -10.08
CA LYS A 101 15.41 1.08 -10.20
C LYS A 101 14.77 0.73 -8.86
N ALA A 102 15.53 0.73 -7.77
CA ALA A 102 14.98 0.56 -6.43
C ALA A 102 14.19 1.80 -5.98
N PRO A 103 13.16 1.65 -5.13
CA PRO A 103 12.44 2.76 -4.49
C PRO A 103 13.38 3.67 -3.71
N LYS A 104 13.09 4.98 -3.65
CA LYS A 104 13.96 5.95 -2.93
C LYS A 104 14.26 5.49 -1.50
N SER A 105 13.28 4.90 -0.82
CA SER A 105 13.34 4.42 0.56
C SER A 105 14.43 3.37 0.83
N ILE A 106 14.82 2.57 -0.18
CA ILE A 106 15.83 1.51 -0.05
C ILE A 106 17.02 1.68 -1.00
N ARG A 107 16.92 2.59 -1.97
CA ARG A 107 17.89 2.77 -3.07
C ARG A 107 19.32 3.01 -2.61
N GLY A 108 19.52 3.88 -1.63
CA GLY A 108 20.87 4.19 -1.11
C GLY A 108 21.58 2.92 -0.62
N MET A 109 20.88 2.10 0.15
CA MET A 109 21.40 0.83 0.64
C MET A 109 21.62 -0.18 -0.50
N VAL A 110 20.67 -0.31 -1.43
CA VAL A 110 20.81 -1.20 -2.59
C VAL A 110 22.02 -0.81 -3.45
N ARG A 111 22.32 0.49 -3.62
CA ARG A 111 23.54 0.96 -4.30
C ARG A 111 24.81 0.51 -3.59
N VAL A 112 24.85 0.65 -2.26
CA VAL A 112 26.00 0.19 -1.46
C VAL A 112 26.21 -1.31 -1.61
N LEU A 113 25.15 -2.11 -1.52
CA LEU A 113 25.21 -3.56 -1.70
C LEU A 113 25.59 -3.96 -3.13
N SER A 114 25.00 -3.31 -4.13
CA SER A 114 25.30 -3.50 -5.56
C SER A 114 26.78 -3.22 -5.89
N SER A 115 27.40 -2.25 -5.21
CA SER A 115 28.83 -1.95 -5.41
C SER A 115 29.79 -3.03 -4.91
N LYS A 116 29.31 -3.94 -4.06
CA LYS A 116 30.12 -5.00 -3.42
C LYS A 116 30.04 -6.35 -4.13
N ILE A 117 29.16 -6.50 -5.12
CA ILE A 117 28.94 -7.76 -5.82
C ILE A 117 29.33 -7.63 -7.29
N ASN A 118 29.92 -8.70 -7.85
CA ASN A 118 30.11 -8.79 -9.29
C ASN A 118 28.75 -9.03 -9.97
N LYS A 119 28.26 -8.06 -10.75
CA LYS A 119 26.96 -8.13 -11.44
C LYS A 119 26.87 -9.27 -12.45
N GLU A 120 27.99 -9.70 -13.03
CA GLU A 120 28.03 -10.83 -13.96
C GLU A 120 27.69 -12.14 -13.25
N SER A 121 28.08 -12.29 -11.98
CA SER A 121 27.79 -13.48 -11.17
C SER A 121 26.29 -13.72 -10.93
N ILE A 122 25.48 -12.66 -11.10
CA ILE A 122 24.02 -12.69 -10.95
C ILE A 122 23.29 -12.34 -12.25
N GLU A 123 23.97 -12.35 -13.40
CA GLU A 123 23.34 -12.08 -14.70
C GLU A 123 22.33 -13.15 -15.10
N LYS A 124 22.65 -14.41 -14.81
CA LYS A 124 21.82 -15.56 -15.10
C LYS A 124 21.59 -16.40 -13.85
N VAL A 125 20.37 -16.91 -13.71
CA VAL A 125 20.02 -17.86 -12.66
C VAL A 125 19.40 -19.11 -13.26
N LEU A 126 19.57 -20.23 -12.57
CA LEU A 126 18.92 -21.48 -12.90
C LEU A 126 17.45 -21.40 -12.49
N VAL A 127 16.55 -21.61 -13.44
CA VAL A 127 15.10 -21.66 -13.21
C VAL A 127 14.52 -23.00 -13.65
N ASN A 128 13.40 -23.36 -13.05
CA ASN A 128 12.56 -24.46 -13.48
C ASN A 128 11.38 -23.89 -14.26
N VAL A 129 11.23 -24.32 -15.51
CA VAL A 129 10.17 -23.83 -16.39
C VAL A 129 8.98 -24.77 -16.28
N ALA A 130 7.93 -24.35 -15.58
CA ALA A 130 6.65 -25.03 -15.55
C ALA A 130 5.98 -24.98 -16.94
N PRO A 131 5.26 -26.03 -17.36
CA PRO A 131 4.55 -26.03 -18.63
C PRO A 131 3.49 -24.93 -18.72
N SER A 132 2.77 -24.70 -17.62
CA SER A 132 1.76 -23.64 -17.46
C SER A 132 1.88 -22.98 -16.07
N PHE A 133 1.12 -21.91 -15.84
CA PHE A 133 1.01 -21.32 -14.50
C PHE A 133 0.31 -22.28 -13.53
N GLU A 134 -0.74 -22.97 -14.00
CA GLU A 134 -1.52 -23.97 -13.26
C GLU A 134 -0.63 -25.13 -12.77
N ASP A 135 0.35 -25.55 -13.57
CA ASP A 135 1.30 -26.58 -13.16
C ASP A 135 2.24 -26.11 -12.04
N ALA A 136 2.46 -24.80 -11.90
CA ALA A 136 3.26 -24.20 -10.84
C ALA A 136 2.46 -23.96 -9.54
N GLU A 137 1.13 -23.88 -9.58
CA GLU A 137 0.27 -23.58 -8.41
C GLU A 137 0.54 -24.53 -7.23
N TRP A 138 0.69 -25.83 -7.48
CA TRP A 138 1.04 -26.79 -6.43
C TRP A 138 2.34 -26.42 -5.70
N TYR A 139 3.36 -26.00 -6.45
CA TYR A 139 4.65 -25.62 -5.89
C TYR A 139 4.56 -24.32 -5.10
N ILE A 140 3.83 -23.33 -5.64
CA ILE A 140 3.53 -22.06 -4.97
C ILE A 140 2.87 -22.34 -3.61
N ASN A 141 1.83 -23.18 -3.58
CA ASN A 141 1.09 -23.49 -2.36
C ASN A 141 1.94 -24.24 -1.34
N GLN A 142 2.68 -25.26 -1.77
CA GLN A 142 3.54 -26.02 -0.87
C GLN A 142 4.56 -25.11 -0.17
N ARG A 143 5.14 -24.15 -0.90
CA ARG A 143 6.11 -23.20 -0.35
C ARG A 143 5.49 -22.16 0.58
N ASN A 144 4.27 -21.73 0.32
CA ASN A 144 3.59 -20.71 1.14
C ASN A 144 2.67 -21.29 2.24
N SER A 145 2.61 -22.61 2.39
CA SER A 145 1.95 -23.31 3.51
C SER A 145 2.70 -23.09 4.83
N ASN A 146 1.98 -23.22 5.96
CA ASN A 146 2.53 -23.01 7.31
C ASN A 146 3.59 -24.06 7.74
N SER A 147 3.75 -25.13 6.96
CA SER A 147 4.66 -26.24 7.25
C SER A 147 6.01 -26.13 6.53
N SER A 148 6.28 -25.04 5.81
CA SER A 148 7.54 -24.83 5.09
C SER A 148 8.59 -24.16 6.00
N LEU A 149 9.86 -24.53 5.83
CA LEU A 149 11.00 -23.92 6.55
C LEU A 149 11.31 -22.48 6.08
N GLN A 150 10.46 -21.87 5.27
CA GLN A 150 10.69 -20.59 4.60
C GLN A 150 9.60 -19.58 4.93
N LYS A 151 9.79 -18.31 4.54
CA LYS A 151 8.82 -17.27 4.82
C LYS A 151 7.54 -17.52 4.00
N SER A 152 6.56 -18.12 4.66
CA SER A 152 5.21 -18.33 4.13
C SER A 152 4.55 -16.99 3.79
N TRP A 153 3.45 -17.06 3.03
CA TRP A 153 2.55 -15.92 2.93
C TRP A 153 2.03 -15.55 4.31
N SER A 154 1.90 -14.24 4.58
CA SER A 154 1.17 -13.78 5.75
C SER A 154 -0.28 -14.28 5.66
N ARG A 155 -1.00 -14.34 6.78
CA ARG A 155 -2.41 -14.77 6.79
C ARG A 155 -3.29 -13.94 5.84
N VAL A 156 -3.01 -12.63 5.74
CA VAL A 156 -3.69 -11.74 4.78
C VAL A 156 -3.40 -12.14 3.34
N GLN A 157 -2.15 -12.43 3.02
CA GLN A 157 -1.73 -12.86 1.67
C GLN A 157 -2.31 -14.22 1.31
N GLN A 158 -2.38 -15.16 2.26
CA GLN A 158 -3.06 -16.44 2.08
C GLN A 158 -4.54 -16.24 1.79
N GLN A 159 -5.22 -15.36 2.52
CA GLN A 159 -6.63 -15.08 2.29
C GLN A 159 -6.91 -14.51 0.89
N ARG A 160 -6.10 -13.57 0.41
CA ARG A 160 -6.24 -13.03 -0.96
C ARG A 160 -6.10 -14.12 -2.01
N TRP A 161 -5.09 -14.97 -1.87
CA TRP A 161 -4.92 -16.11 -2.75
C TRP A 161 -6.16 -17.03 -2.74
N ILE A 162 -6.72 -17.32 -1.56
CA ILE A 162 -7.95 -18.11 -1.46
C ILE A 162 -9.15 -17.39 -2.12
N SER A 163 -9.30 -16.07 -1.97
CA SER A 163 -10.33 -15.28 -2.66
C SER A 163 -10.20 -15.41 -4.18
N GLU A 164 -8.99 -15.20 -4.73
CA GLU A 164 -8.72 -15.32 -6.16
C GLU A 164 -9.05 -16.72 -6.68
N LEU A 165 -8.69 -17.76 -5.94
CA LEU A 165 -9.04 -19.14 -6.30
C LEU A 165 -10.55 -19.40 -6.22
N TYR A 166 -11.24 -18.82 -5.24
CA TYR A 166 -12.69 -18.95 -5.07
C TYR A 166 -13.44 -18.32 -6.25
N GLU A 167 -13.01 -17.14 -6.70
CA GLU A 167 -13.55 -16.50 -7.91
C GLU A 167 -13.18 -17.27 -9.18
N LYS A 168 -11.90 -17.66 -9.34
CA LYS A 168 -11.39 -18.39 -10.52
C LYS A 168 -12.11 -19.73 -10.74
N TYR A 169 -12.53 -20.39 -9.67
CA TYR A 169 -13.17 -21.71 -9.73
C TYR A 169 -14.64 -21.72 -9.30
N ASP A 170 -15.32 -20.57 -9.37
CA ASP A 170 -16.77 -20.44 -9.12
C ASP A 170 -17.22 -21.11 -7.81
N GLY A 171 -16.46 -20.89 -6.75
CA GLY A 171 -16.75 -21.41 -5.41
C GLY A 171 -16.53 -22.92 -5.22
N ASN A 172 -15.87 -23.62 -6.13
CA ASN A 172 -15.61 -25.07 -6.00
C ASN A 172 -14.58 -25.38 -4.88
N ILE A 173 -15.09 -25.65 -3.67
CA ILE A 173 -14.27 -25.89 -2.47
C ILE A 173 -13.36 -27.13 -2.62
N GLU A 174 -13.84 -28.21 -3.25
CA GLU A 174 -13.04 -29.42 -3.47
C GLU A 174 -11.82 -29.13 -4.37
N LYS A 175 -12.03 -28.36 -5.43
CA LYS A 175 -10.96 -27.93 -6.33
C LYS A 175 -9.93 -27.08 -5.59
N ILE A 176 -10.37 -26.11 -4.81
CA ILE A 176 -9.50 -25.23 -4.02
C ILE A 176 -8.72 -26.03 -2.98
N SER A 177 -9.36 -26.98 -2.29
CA SER A 177 -8.71 -27.90 -1.35
C SER A 177 -7.66 -28.77 -2.04
N SER A 178 -7.94 -29.27 -3.24
CA SER A 178 -6.98 -30.06 -4.01
C SER A 178 -5.69 -29.29 -4.37
N ILE A 179 -5.83 -27.98 -4.61
CA ILE A 179 -4.75 -27.06 -5.02
C ILE A 179 -3.95 -26.60 -3.81
N THR A 180 -4.63 -26.14 -2.75
CA THR A 180 -4.04 -25.53 -1.55
C THR A 180 -3.59 -26.57 -0.52
N LYS A 181 -4.12 -27.80 -0.60
CA LYS A 181 -3.98 -28.88 0.40
C LYS A 181 -4.53 -28.53 1.78
N MET A 182 -5.36 -27.50 1.86
CA MET A 182 -6.06 -27.11 3.09
C MET A 182 -7.25 -28.03 3.35
N THR A 183 -7.56 -28.22 4.63
CA THR A 183 -8.79 -28.91 5.03
C THR A 183 -10.01 -28.06 4.67
N GLN A 184 -11.16 -28.71 4.46
CA GLN A 184 -12.42 -28.02 4.19
C GLN A 184 -12.74 -26.98 5.27
N GLY A 185 -12.57 -27.32 6.55
CA GLY A 185 -12.83 -26.38 7.66
C GLY A 185 -11.92 -25.15 7.66
N GLU A 186 -10.66 -25.26 7.22
CA GLU A 186 -9.77 -24.11 7.10
C GLU A 186 -10.20 -23.18 5.96
N LEU A 187 -10.60 -23.73 4.81
CA LEU A 187 -11.11 -22.96 3.67
C LEU A 187 -12.42 -22.25 4.01
N GLU A 188 -13.36 -22.97 4.64
CA GLU A 188 -14.61 -22.40 5.11
C GLU A 188 -14.36 -21.27 6.10
N ASN A 189 -13.41 -21.44 7.02
CA ASN A 189 -13.03 -20.38 7.94
C ASN A 189 -12.50 -19.14 7.21
N PHE A 190 -11.61 -19.30 6.23
CA PHE A 190 -11.10 -18.17 5.45
C PHE A 190 -12.21 -17.43 4.70
N ILE A 191 -13.09 -18.15 4.01
CA ILE A 191 -14.21 -17.57 3.27
C ILE A 191 -15.17 -16.84 4.21
N ARG A 192 -15.49 -17.42 5.38
CA ARG A 192 -16.32 -16.75 6.40
C ARG A 192 -15.71 -15.43 6.86
N ILE A 193 -14.41 -15.40 7.16
CA ILE A 193 -13.75 -14.17 7.61
C ILE A 193 -13.75 -13.10 6.51
N LEU A 194 -13.59 -13.48 5.24
CA LEU A 194 -13.73 -12.56 4.11
C LEU A 194 -15.15 -11.98 4.01
N LYS A 195 -16.17 -12.85 4.10
CA LYS A 195 -17.58 -12.41 4.16
C LYS A 195 -17.85 -11.46 5.33
N ILE A 196 -17.30 -11.74 6.51
CA ILE A 196 -17.39 -10.84 7.67
C ILE A 196 -16.74 -9.49 7.33
N LYS A 197 -15.51 -9.47 6.79
CA LYS A 197 -14.84 -8.22 6.38
C LYS A 197 -15.71 -7.42 5.40
N ASP A 198 -16.34 -8.07 4.43
CA ASP A 198 -17.18 -7.40 3.43
C ASP A 198 -18.45 -6.76 4.02
N LEU A 199 -18.89 -7.13 5.23
CA LEU A 199 -19.99 -6.44 5.92
C LEU A 199 -19.71 -4.94 6.16
N VAL A 200 -18.43 -4.52 6.11
CA VAL A 200 -18.06 -3.10 6.17
C VAL A 200 -18.70 -2.29 5.04
N LYS A 201 -18.95 -2.92 3.88
CA LYS A 201 -19.53 -2.28 2.69
C LYS A 201 -21.05 -2.07 2.80
N LEU A 202 -21.72 -2.67 3.78
CA LEU A 202 -23.16 -2.48 4.00
C LEU A 202 -23.42 -1.07 4.55
N GLU A 203 -24.53 -0.44 4.14
CA GLU A 203 -24.84 0.95 4.51
C GLU A 203 -24.90 1.17 6.02
N GLU A 204 -25.43 0.18 6.75
CA GLU A 204 -25.56 0.21 8.21
C GLU A 204 -24.20 0.37 8.90
N VAL A 205 -23.14 -0.21 8.34
CA VAL A 205 -21.77 -0.12 8.86
C VAL A 205 -21.07 1.10 8.29
N ARG A 206 -21.20 1.34 6.98
CA ARG A 206 -20.60 2.48 6.28
C ARG A 206 -20.94 3.82 6.92
N HIS A 207 -22.20 4.03 7.33
CA HIS A 207 -22.66 5.28 7.95
C HIS A 207 -22.08 5.52 9.35
N GLN A 208 -21.53 4.49 10.01
CA GLN A 208 -20.88 4.63 11.33
C GLN A 208 -19.41 5.07 11.22
N LEU A 209 -18.85 5.03 10.01
CA LEU A 209 -17.44 5.31 9.72
C LEU A 209 -17.31 6.63 8.95
N SER A 210 -16.34 7.45 9.33
CA SER A 210 -15.86 8.53 8.47
C SER A 210 -15.23 7.98 7.19
N ASP A 211 -15.08 8.81 6.17
CA ASP A 211 -14.49 8.36 4.89
C ASP A 211 -13.08 7.79 5.06
N SER A 212 -12.27 8.40 5.95
CA SER A 212 -10.94 7.86 6.28
C SER A 212 -11.03 6.50 6.97
N GLU A 213 -11.91 6.35 7.96
CA GLU A 213 -12.09 5.07 8.67
C GLU A 213 -12.61 3.97 7.73
N TYR A 214 -13.53 4.31 6.82
CA TYR A 214 -14.06 3.38 5.83
C TYR A 214 -12.99 2.95 4.81
N ASN A 215 -12.18 3.88 4.34
CA ASN A 215 -11.06 3.58 3.43
C ASN A 215 -10.05 2.64 4.12
N ASP A 216 -9.71 2.88 5.38
CA ASP A 216 -8.83 1.99 6.15
C ASP A 216 -9.46 0.61 6.40
N ALA A 217 -10.78 0.56 6.63
CA ALA A 217 -11.51 -0.69 6.88
C ALA A 217 -11.68 -1.55 5.62
N THR A 218 -11.85 -0.91 4.47
CA THR A 218 -11.99 -1.61 3.17
C THR A 218 -10.65 -1.96 2.55
N SER A 219 -9.59 -1.22 2.88
CA SER A 219 -8.23 -1.41 2.39
C SER A 219 -7.80 -2.88 2.37
N TYR A 220 -7.09 -3.27 1.31
CA TYR A 220 -6.38 -4.54 1.22
C TYR A 220 -5.43 -4.78 2.42
N ARG A 221 -4.93 -3.72 3.08
CA ARG A 221 -4.04 -3.78 4.25
C ARG A 221 -4.77 -3.93 5.60
N PHE A 222 -6.09 -4.02 5.60
CA PHE A 222 -6.85 -4.20 6.83
C PHE A 222 -6.36 -5.43 7.62
N PRO A 223 -6.13 -5.34 8.94
CA PRO A 223 -5.59 -6.42 9.76
C PRO A 223 -6.64 -7.50 10.06
N ILE A 224 -7.07 -8.21 9.03
CA ILE A 224 -8.11 -9.25 9.05
C ILE A 224 -7.87 -10.38 10.05
N THR A 225 -6.62 -10.61 10.45
CA THR A 225 -6.25 -11.57 11.52
C THR A 225 -6.88 -11.21 12.88
N ILE A 226 -7.23 -9.95 13.09
CA ILE A 226 -7.99 -9.49 14.26
C ILE A 226 -9.41 -10.04 14.20
N LEU A 227 -10.09 -9.92 13.04
CA LEU A 227 -11.43 -10.49 12.85
C LEU A 227 -11.41 -12.01 12.95
N GLU A 228 -10.42 -12.66 12.34
CA GLU A 228 -10.22 -14.11 12.46
C GLU A 228 -10.12 -14.54 13.92
N ARG A 229 -9.30 -13.84 14.72
CA ARG A 229 -9.13 -14.16 16.15
C ARG A 229 -10.35 -13.81 16.98
N PHE A 230 -11.02 -12.71 16.68
CA PHE A 230 -12.20 -12.24 17.42
C PHE A 230 -13.37 -13.21 17.22
N PHE A 231 -13.69 -13.53 15.96
CA PHE A 231 -14.85 -14.36 15.61
C PHE A 231 -14.60 -15.86 15.70
N SER A 232 -13.35 -16.32 15.85
CA SER A 232 -13.06 -17.70 16.22
C SER A 232 -13.37 -18.00 17.70
N ASN A 233 -13.44 -16.98 18.56
CA ASN A 233 -13.71 -17.14 19.99
C ASN A 233 -15.17 -17.53 20.25
N LYS A 234 -15.38 -18.58 21.07
CA LYS A 234 -16.71 -19.12 21.38
C LYS A 234 -17.61 -18.11 22.11
N ASP A 235 -17.07 -17.40 23.10
CA ASP A 235 -17.83 -16.43 23.90
C ASP A 235 -18.28 -15.24 23.05
N VAL A 236 -17.45 -14.83 22.07
CA VAL A 236 -17.85 -13.82 21.08
C VAL A 236 -19.03 -14.32 20.26
N LYS A 237 -18.98 -15.55 19.75
CA LYS A 237 -20.08 -16.10 18.95
C LYS A 237 -21.41 -16.14 19.69
N GLU A 238 -21.37 -16.59 20.95
CA GLU A 238 -22.53 -16.65 21.82
C GLU A 238 -23.07 -15.25 22.14
N LYS A 239 -22.21 -14.31 22.57
CA LYS A 239 -22.61 -12.94 22.94
C LYS A 239 -23.06 -12.10 21.74
N TRP A 240 -22.56 -12.39 20.53
CA TRP A 240 -22.90 -11.66 19.30
C TRP A 240 -23.93 -12.38 18.44
N GLY A 241 -24.45 -13.52 18.90
CA GLY A 241 -25.51 -14.25 18.21
C GLY A 241 -25.13 -14.68 16.79
N ILE A 242 -23.90 -15.15 16.60
CA ILE A 242 -23.45 -15.65 15.30
C ILE A 242 -23.27 -17.17 15.33
N ASP A 243 -23.72 -17.81 14.25
CA ASP A 243 -23.49 -19.23 14.00
C ASP A 243 -23.01 -19.45 12.56
N TYR A 244 -22.34 -20.58 12.33
CA TYR A 244 -21.72 -20.88 11.05
C TYR A 244 -22.29 -22.16 10.44
N ASP A 245 -22.70 -22.06 9.19
CA ASP A 245 -23.18 -23.18 8.39
C ASP A 245 -22.32 -23.28 7.12
N GLY A 246 -21.26 -24.08 7.20
CA GLY A 246 -20.19 -24.10 6.19
C GLY A 246 -19.61 -22.70 5.98
N ILE A 247 -19.75 -22.15 4.76
CA ILE A 247 -19.30 -20.79 4.41
C ILE A 247 -20.31 -19.68 4.79
N ASN A 248 -21.51 -20.03 5.25
CA ASN A 248 -22.58 -19.08 5.54
C ASN A 248 -22.52 -18.63 7.01
N ILE A 249 -22.90 -17.37 7.23
CA ILE A 249 -22.94 -16.73 8.54
C ILE A 249 -24.40 -16.47 8.87
N LYS A 250 -24.89 -17.07 9.95
CA LYS A 250 -26.23 -16.85 10.48
C LYS A 250 -26.13 -15.84 11.61
N PHE A 251 -27.03 -14.87 11.63
CA PHE A 251 -27.13 -13.85 12.66
C PHE A 251 -28.46 -13.99 13.37
N VAL A 252 -28.47 -14.05 14.69
CA VAL A 252 -29.71 -13.99 15.50
C VAL A 252 -30.38 -12.63 15.33
N ASN A 253 -29.61 -11.55 15.40
CA ASN A 253 -30.09 -10.20 15.13
C ASN A 253 -29.06 -9.46 14.28
N LYS A 254 -29.27 -9.46 12.96
CA LYS A 254 -28.32 -8.89 12.00
C LYS A 254 -28.11 -7.38 12.21
N LEU A 255 -29.18 -6.62 12.49
CA LEU A 255 -29.07 -5.18 12.64
C LEU A 255 -28.28 -4.79 13.90
N SER A 256 -28.59 -5.44 15.03
CA SER A 256 -27.85 -5.23 16.29
C SER A 256 -26.39 -5.69 16.17
N PHE A 257 -26.14 -6.80 15.46
CA PHE A 257 -24.80 -7.23 15.10
C PHE A 257 -24.04 -6.16 14.30
N LEU A 258 -24.64 -5.60 13.23
CA LEU A 258 -23.99 -4.61 12.38
C LEU A 258 -23.66 -3.30 13.13
N ASN A 259 -24.46 -2.93 14.13
CA ASN A 259 -24.16 -1.82 15.03
C ASN A 259 -22.89 -2.10 15.86
N ALA A 260 -22.84 -3.24 16.57
CA ALA A 260 -21.67 -3.63 17.34
C ALA A 260 -20.42 -3.80 16.46
N TYR A 261 -20.60 -4.38 15.28
CA TYR A 261 -19.55 -4.62 14.29
C TYR A 261 -18.97 -3.31 13.74
N GLY A 262 -19.80 -2.31 13.42
CA GLY A 262 -19.33 -1.01 12.96
C GLY A 262 -18.44 -0.32 13.98
N LYS A 263 -18.81 -0.38 15.26
CA LYS A 263 -17.96 0.12 16.36
C LYS A 263 -16.66 -0.68 16.52
N LEU A 264 -16.69 -2.01 16.39
CA LEU A 264 -15.48 -2.84 16.40
C LEU A 264 -14.52 -2.45 15.27
N ILE A 265 -15.04 -2.31 14.05
CA ILE A 265 -14.23 -1.92 12.88
C ILE A 265 -13.61 -0.54 13.09
N LYS A 266 -14.41 0.43 13.56
CA LYS A 266 -13.92 1.76 13.92
C LYS A 266 -12.76 1.67 14.90
N ASP A 267 -12.91 0.93 15.99
CA ASP A 267 -11.86 0.83 17.02
C ASP A 267 -10.59 0.13 16.51
N ILE A 268 -10.72 -0.84 15.59
CA ILE A 268 -9.58 -1.49 14.92
C ILE A 268 -8.81 -0.50 14.05
N VAL A 269 -9.49 0.29 13.21
CA VAL A 269 -8.82 1.19 12.25
C VAL A 269 -8.29 2.46 12.91
N THR A 270 -8.98 2.98 13.94
CA THR A 270 -8.57 4.22 14.62
C THR A 270 -7.30 4.01 15.47
N LYS A 271 -6.97 2.77 15.85
CA LYS A 271 -5.76 2.39 16.62
C LYS A 271 -5.57 3.25 17.88
N ASN A 272 -6.64 3.51 18.62
CA ASN A 272 -6.57 4.30 19.84
C ASN A 272 -5.63 3.62 20.86
N PRO A 273 -4.54 4.28 21.33
CA PRO A 273 -3.59 3.70 22.28
C PRO A 273 -4.23 3.18 23.57
N ASP A 274 -5.30 3.83 24.04
CA ASP A 274 -6.01 3.47 25.27
C ASP A 274 -6.99 2.31 25.09
N ASN A 275 -7.26 1.93 23.84
CA ASN A 275 -8.17 0.85 23.48
C ASN A 275 -7.73 0.07 22.23
N ALA A 276 -6.44 -0.26 22.14
CA ALA A 276 -5.91 -0.95 20.99
C ALA A 276 -6.51 -2.37 20.89
N ILE A 277 -7.28 -2.61 19.84
CA ILE A 277 -7.77 -3.95 19.50
C ILE A 277 -6.75 -4.56 18.54
N ASP A 278 -6.01 -5.55 19.02
CA ASP A 278 -5.09 -6.34 18.23
C ASP A 278 -5.21 -7.82 18.63
N THR A 279 -4.47 -8.68 17.92
CA THR A 279 -4.54 -10.11 18.17
C THR A 279 -4.11 -10.50 19.59
N ARG A 280 -3.18 -9.77 20.22
CA ARG A 280 -2.72 -10.00 21.59
C ARG A 280 -3.77 -9.55 22.59
N THR A 281 -4.36 -8.38 22.42
CA THR A 281 -5.37 -7.85 23.36
C THR A 281 -6.66 -8.67 23.35
N ILE A 282 -7.05 -9.25 22.21
CA ILE A 282 -8.15 -10.23 22.15
C ILE A 282 -7.85 -11.46 23.02
N THR A 283 -6.61 -11.93 23.04
CA THR A 283 -6.22 -13.09 23.85
C THR A 283 -6.17 -12.77 25.34
N THR A 284 -5.72 -11.57 25.72
CA THR A 284 -5.47 -11.22 27.13
C THR A 284 -6.60 -10.45 27.81
N ASN A 285 -7.48 -9.80 27.07
CA ASN A 285 -8.50 -8.89 27.61
C ASN A 285 -9.79 -8.86 26.76
N LEU A 286 -10.32 -10.02 26.39
CA LEU A 286 -11.53 -10.11 25.58
C LEU A 286 -12.74 -9.45 26.25
N ASP A 287 -12.96 -9.69 27.54
CA ASP A 287 -14.10 -9.10 28.26
C ASP A 287 -14.01 -7.57 28.33
N GLY A 288 -12.80 -7.02 28.50
CA GLY A 288 -12.60 -5.57 28.45
C GLY A 288 -12.91 -4.96 27.08
N ILE A 289 -12.66 -5.70 26.00
CA ILE A 289 -13.06 -5.30 24.64
C ILE A 289 -14.59 -5.36 24.51
N LEU A 290 -15.19 -6.50 24.86
CA LEU A 290 -16.64 -6.72 24.75
C LEU A 290 -17.47 -5.72 25.57
N ASN A 291 -16.99 -5.34 26.75
CA ASN A 291 -17.67 -4.36 27.61
C ASN A 291 -17.69 -2.93 27.04
N LYS A 292 -16.77 -2.61 26.12
CA LYS A 292 -16.70 -1.29 25.46
C LYS A 292 -17.47 -1.25 24.14
N LEU A 293 -17.79 -2.41 23.57
CA LEU A 293 -18.55 -2.52 22.33
C LEU A 293 -20.06 -2.48 22.63
N PRO A 294 -20.88 -1.99 21.68
CA PRO A 294 -22.33 -2.10 21.77
C PRO A 294 -22.73 -3.56 22.00
N LYS A 295 -23.67 -3.79 22.91
CA LYS A 295 -24.19 -5.14 23.14
C LYS A 295 -25.07 -5.53 21.95
N VAL A 296 -24.89 -6.76 21.47
CA VAL A 296 -25.80 -7.34 20.50
C VAL A 296 -27.03 -7.86 21.23
N GLU A 297 -28.20 -7.38 20.84
CA GLU A 297 -29.49 -7.83 21.36
C GLU A 297 -29.82 -9.18 20.71
N LEU A 298 -30.03 -10.20 21.54
CA LEU A 298 -30.35 -11.57 21.09
C LEU A 298 -31.85 -11.85 21.09
N GLU A 299 -32.67 -10.85 21.38
CA GLU A 299 -34.11 -10.94 21.27
C GLU A 299 -34.47 -10.93 19.78
N ASN A 300 -35.20 -11.97 19.33
CA ASN A 300 -35.68 -12.06 17.97
C ASN A 300 -36.59 -10.85 17.69
N ILE A 301 -36.18 -10.01 16.75
CA ILE A 301 -37.14 -9.17 16.05
C ILE A 301 -37.80 -10.12 15.04
N ASP A 302 -39.02 -10.54 15.34
CA ASP A 302 -39.84 -11.37 14.45
C ASP A 302 -39.84 -10.80 13.02
N ASP A 303 -39.55 -11.69 12.07
CA ASP A 303 -39.72 -11.63 10.62
C ASP A 303 -40.09 -10.28 9.96
N ALA A 304 -39.13 -9.69 9.26
CA ALA A 304 -39.40 -8.92 8.05
C ALA A 304 -38.33 -9.16 6.98
N GLN A 305 -38.65 -10.11 6.09
CA GLN A 305 -38.14 -10.29 4.72
C GLN A 305 -36.75 -10.91 4.54
N GLU A 306 -36.67 -12.23 4.70
CA GLU A 306 -35.94 -13.04 3.72
C GLU A 306 -36.81 -13.13 2.44
N THR A 307 -36.56 -12.27 1.45
CA THR A 307 -36.96 -12.59 0.08
C THR A 307 -35.90 -13.48 -0.53
N ASN A 308 -36.19 -14.78 -0.50
CA ASN A 308 -35.67 -15.74 -1.49
C ASN A 308 -36.07 -15.24 -2.89
N GLU A 309 -35.15 -14.63 -3.63
CA GLU A 309 -35.26 -14.60 -5.09
C GLU A 309 -34.64 -15.88 -5.65
N GLY A 310 -35.44 -16.94 -5.59
CA GLY A 310 -35.36 -18.03 -6.54
C GLY A 310 -35.85 -17.52 -7.90
N ILE A 311 -35.03 -17.76 -8.91
CA ILE A 311 -35.32 -17.50 -10.32
C ILE A 311 -36.60 -18.26 -10.71
N THR A 312 -37.70 -17.53 -10.91
CA THR A 312 -38.81 -17.99 -11.75
C THR A 312 -39.36 -16.80 -12.52
N ASN A 313 -39.19 -16.83 -13.85
CA ASN A 313 -39.88 -15.96 -14.79
C ASN A 313 -41.41 -16.10 -14.64
N PRO A 314 -42.14 -14.99 -14.67
CA PRO A 314 -43.46 -14.98 -15.30
C PRO A 314 -43.49 -13.95 -16.43
N ASP A 315 -43.91 -14.43 -17.59
CA ASP A 315 -44.40 -13.61 -18.69
C ASP A 315 -45.46 -12.61 -18.17
N ILE A 316 -45.26 -11.33 -18.42
CA ILE A 316 -46.30 -10.31 -18.27
C ILE A 316 -46.38 -9.50 -19.56
N GLU A 317 -47.60 -9.49 -20.08
CA GLU A 317 -48.09 -8.85 -21.30
C GLU A 317 -47.85 -7.33 -21.31
N ASP A 318 -47.61 -6.84 -22.53
CA ASP A 318 -47.52 -5.44 -22.93
C ASP A 318 -48.70 -4.59 -22.42
N GLN A 319 -48.40 -3.48 -21.73
CA GLN A 319 -48.97 -2.16 -22.03
C GLN A 319 -47.99 -1.02 -21.69
N PRO A 320 -47.98 0.08 -22.46
CA PRO A 320 -46.90 1.07 -22.42
C PRO A 320 -47.22 2.23 -21.48
N GLU A 321 -46.30 2.53 -20.56
CA GLU A 321 -46.27 3.83 -19.86
C GLU A 321 -45.05 4.65 -20.32
N ASP A 322 -45.35 5.80 -20.91
CA ASP A 322 -44.41 6.85 -21.32
C ASP A 322 -43.54 7.31 -20.15
N THR A 323 -42.24 7.05 -20.22
CA THR A 323 -41.24 7.68 -19.35
C THR A 323 -40.38 8.67 -20.17
N PRO A 324 -40.21 9.93 -19.75
CA PRO A 324 -39.28 10.84 -20.39
C PRO A 324 -37.83 10.42 -20.10
N ALA A 325 -36.98 10.45 -21.13
CA ALA A 325 -35.58 10.05 -21.06
C ALA A 325 -34.76 10.82 -19.99
N PRO A 326 -33.83 10.15 -19.28
CA PRO A 326 -32.93 10.81 -18.35
C PRO A 326 -31.82 11.57 -19.11
N ALA A 327 -31.60 12.82 -18.72
CA ALA A 327 -30.51 13.66 -19.22
C ALA A 327 -29.12 13.10 -18.82
N PRO A 328 -28.07 13.29 -19.64
CA PRO A 328 -26.74 12.77 -19.36
C PRO A 328 -26.11 13.45 -18.14
N THR A 329 -25.53 12.64 -17.26
CA THR A 329 -24.74 13.04 -16.09
C THR A 329 -23.54 13.91 -16.53
N PRO A 330 -23.21 15.02 -15.85
CA PRO A 330 -22.04 15.82 -16.19
C PRO A 330 -20.77 15.01 -15.94
N SER A 331 -19.86 15.02 -16.92
CA SER A 331 -18.50 14.50 -16.75
C SER A 331 -17.79 15.20 -15.58
N ALA A 332 -17.03 14.43 -14.79
CA ALA A 332 -16.22 14.97 -13.70
C ALA A 332 -15.33 16.13 -14.20
N PRO A 333 -15.19 17.23 -13.44
CA PRO A 333 -14.39 18.37 -13.89
C PRO A 333 -12.92 17.96 -14.06
N LEU A 334 -12.36 18.26 -15.22
CA LEU A 334 -10.92 18.14 -15.49
C LEU A 334 -10.14 18.97 -14.47
N VAL A 335 -9.25 18.35 -13.69
CA VAL A 335 -8.40 19.05 -12.72
C VAL A 335 -7.37 19.89 -13.48
N VAL A 336 -7.51 21.22 -13.43
CA VAL A 336 -6.57 22.14 -14.07
C VAL A 336 -5.31 22.29 -13.22
N LYS A 337 -4.19 21.78 -13.73
CA LYS A 337 -2.87 21.95 -13.10
C LYS A 337 -2.40 23.40 -13.20
N ASN A 338 -1.69 23.86 -12.17
CA ASN A 338 -1.13 25.22 -12.09
C ASN A 338 -2.15 26.36 -12.21
N ASP A 339 -3.42 26.13 -11.88
CA ASP A 339 -4.38 27.24 -11.75
C ASP A 339 -3.92 28.16 -10.61
N PRO A 340 -3.58 29.45 -10.87
CA PRO A 340 -3.18 30.39 -9.83
C PRO A 340 -4.32 30.69 -8.85
N ASN A 341 -5.57 30.46 -9.23
CA ASN A 341 -6.75 30.76 -8.40
C ASN A 341 -7.29 29.55 -7.63
N ARG A 342 -6.62 28.39 -7.72
CA ARG A 342 -7.04 27.17 -7.01
C ARG A 342 -7.20 27.43 -5.52
N SER A 343 -8.17 26.75 -4.92
CA SER A 343 -8.59 26.99 -3.53
C SER A 343 -7.77 26.22 -2.48
N ARG A 344 -6.94 25.28 -2.94
CA ARG A 344 -6.06 24.40 -2.15
C ARG A 344 -4.68 24.38 -2.75
N LEU A 345 -3.64 24.33 -1.92
CA LEU A 345 -2.26 24.46 -2.39
C LEU A 345 -1.82 23.21 -3.16
N VAL A 346 -2.11 22.03 -2.61
CA VAL A 346 -1.84 20.73 -3.21
C VAL A 346 -3.12 20.21 -3.85
N LEU A 347 -3.01 19.71 -5.08
CA LEU A 347 -4.12 19.08 -5.79
C LEU A 347 -4.30 17.64 -5.33
N ASN A 348 -5.54 17.16 -5.28
CA ASN A 348 -5.85 15.80 -4.82
C ASN A 348 -5.24 14.71 -5.71
N ILE A 349 -4.98 15.03 -6.98
CA ILE A 349 -4.29 14.17 -7.94
C ILE A 349 -2.85 13.83 -7.53
N TYR A 350 -2.25 14.54 -6.57
CA TYR A 350 -0.88 14.26 -6.17
C TYR A 350 -0.83 13.44 -4.90
N THR A 351 -0.07 12.34 -4.88
CA THR A 351 0.28 11.60 -3.66
C THR A 351 1.75 11.78 -3.32
N ILE A 352 2.12 11.59 -2.06
CA ILE A 352 3.50 11.66 -1.61
C ILE A 352 3.92 10.31 -0.99
N ASN A 353 5.05 9.77 -1.42
CA ASN A 353 5.63 8.55 -0.89
C ASN A 353 6.89 8.90 -0.07
N THR A 354 6.76 8.81 1.26
CA THR A 354 7.85 8.97 2.21
C THR A 354 7.51 8.32 3.55
N ASP A 355 8.50 7.76 4.23
CA ASP A 355 8.42 7.22 5.60
C ASP A 355 8.38 8.31 6.68
N SER A 356 8.48 9.59 6.31
CA SER A 356 8.36 10.70 7.26
C SER A 356 6.90 11.06 7.51
N TYR A 357 6.34 10.61 8.64
CA TYR A 357 4.97 10.93 9.05
C TYR A 357 4.67 12.43 9.03
N ARG A 358 5.67 13.29 9.35
CA ARG A 358 5.52 14.74 9.34
C ARG A 358 5.37 15.31 7.94
N ILE A 359 6.09 14.76 6.96
CA ILE A 359 5.99 15.21 5.56
C ILE A 359 4.64 14.75 5.00
N VAL A 360 4.24 13.49 5.23
CA VAL A 360 2.93 12.96 4.80
C VAL A 360 1.79 13.77 5.42
N GLY A 361 1.82 13.99 6.74
CA GLY A 361 0.81 14.77 7.44
C GLY A 361 0.68 16.19 6.88
N LEU A 362 1.79 16.92 6.76
CA LEU A 362 1.78 18.29 6.24
C LEU A 362 1.35 18.35 4.76
N PHE A 363 1.72 17.37 3.94
CA PHE A 363 1.29 17.30 2.54
C PHE A 363 -0.22 17.09 2.42
N ASN A 364 -0.79 16.18 3.21
CA ASN A 364 -2.23 15.92 3.23
C ASN A 364 -3.00 17.10 3.82
N GLU A 365 -2.49 17.75 4.86
CA GLU A 365 -3.06 19.00 5.38
C GLU A 365 -3.09 20.09 4.28
N LEU A 366 -2.05 20.21 3.45
CA LEU A 366 -2.00 21.18 2.35
C LEU A 366 -2.95 20.85 1.18
N LYS A 367 -3.49 19.63 1.09
CA LYS A 367 -4.62 19.29 0.21
C LYS A 367 -5.94 19.81 0.75
N GLU A 368 -6.10 19.77 2.07
CA GLU A 368 -7.38 20.05 2.73
C GLU A 368 -7.55 21.49 3.19
N ILE A 369 -6.48 22.19 3.60
CA ILE A 369 -6.56 23.54 4.16
C ILE A 369 -6.89 24.56 3.06
N PRO A 370 -7.99 25.32 3.18
CA PRO A 370 -8.32 26.38 2.23
C PRO A 370 -7.29 27.52 2.23
N LEU A 371 -6.96 28.04 1.05
CA LEU A 371 -6.04 29.19 0.87
C LEU A 371 -6.48 30.50 1.54
N LYS A 372 -7.69 30.55 2.12
CA LYS A 372 -8.10 31.64 3.03
C LYS A 372 -7.25 31.69 4.31
N TYR A 373 -6.62 30.58 4.71
CA TYR A 373 -5.70 30.50 5.84
C TYR A 373 -4.24 30.73 5.38
N SER A 374 -4.00 31.88 4.74
CA SER A 374 -2.74 32.20 4.05
C SER A 374 -1.50 32.15 4.96
N ASN A 375 -1.58 32.64 6.19
CA ASN A 375 -0.46 32.62 7.15
C ASN A 375 0.00 31.21 7.50
N CYS A 376 -0.97 30.31 7.76
CA CYS A 376 -0.68 28.91 8.07
C CYS A 376 -0.02 28.25 6.85
N ILE A 377 -0.60 28.42 5.67
CA ILE A 377 -0.09 27.81 4.44
C ILE A 377 1.31 28.34 4.10
N ALA A 378 1.53 29.65 4.19
CA ALA A 378 2.82 30.27 3.92
C ALA A 378 3.93 29.70 4.85
N SER A 379 3.63 29.58 6.15
CA SER A 379 4.51 28.94 7.13
C SER A 379 4.74 27.47 6.80
N SER A 380 3.67 26.75 6.44
CA SER A 380 3.73 25.34 6.06
C SER A 380 4.60 25.10 4.83
N ILE A 381 4.60 25.97 3.81
CA ILE A 381 5.51 25.85 2.65
C ILE A 381 6.97 25.89 3.11
N ARG A 382 7.34 26.83 4.00
CA ARG A 382 8.70 26.95 4.52
C ARG A 382 9.12 25.73 5.33
N VAL A 383 8.23 25.22 6.18
CA VAL A 383 8.47 24.02 6.99
C VAL A 383 8.58 22.78 6.11
N PHE A 384 7.67 22.63 5.15
CA PHE A 384 7.61 21.49 4.23
C PHE A 384 8.90 21.38 3.41
N LEU A 385 9.38 22.50 2.84
CA LEU A 385 10.65 22.52 2.11
C LEU A 385 11.84 22.06 2.98
N ASP A 386 11.92 22.53 4.23
CA ASP A 386 13.02 22.15 5.14
C ASP A 386 13.02 20.65 5.43
N LEU A 387 11.84 20.10 5.73
CA LEU A 387 11.66 18.69 6.01
C LEU A 387 12.02 17.85 4.78
N CYS A 388 11.58 18.24 3.58
CA CYS A 388 11.90 17.57 2.33
C CYS A 388 13.40 17.59 2.03
N VAL A 389 14.08 18.73 2.24
CA VAL A 389 15.53 18.84 2.05
C VAL A 389 16.29 17.96 3.05
N LEU A 390 15.91 18.00 4.33
CA LEU A 390 16.55 17.17 5.36
C LEU A 390 16.32 15.68 5.08
N LYS A 391 15.10 15.31 4.68
CA LYS A 391 14.77 13.93 4.33
C LYS A 391 15.57 13.44 3.13
N TYR A 392 15.74 14.29 2.12
CA TYR A 392 16.58 13.96 0.97
C TYR A 392 18.03 13.71 1.37
N ILE A 393 18.59 14.58 2.22
CA ILE A 393 19.96 14.43 2.77
C ILE A 393 20.13 13.10 3.50
N GLN A 394 19.17 12.73 4.34
CA GLN A 394 19.15 11.45 5.07
C GLN A 394 19.07 10.27 4.09
N THR A 395 18.17 10.35 3.12
CA THR A 395 17.92 9.27 2.15
C THR A 395 19.13 9.01 1.25
N GLU A 396 19.87 10.05 0.89
CA GLU A 396 21.10 9.95 0.09
C GLU A 396 22.38 9.79 0.95
N ASN A 397 22.25 9.62 2.28
CA ASN A 397 23.36 9.47 3.24
C ASN A 397 24.41 10.60 3.17
N LEU A 398 23.96 11.84 2.99
CA LEU A 398 24.83 13.02 2.82
C LEU A 398 25.18 13.73 4.14
N GLU A 399 24.63 13.28 5.28
CA GLU A 399 24.73 13.95 6.57
C GLU A 399 26.18 14.18 7.01
N THR A 400 27.03 13.15 6.93
CA THR A 400 28.45 13.22 7.31
C THR A 400 29.23 14.17 6.40
N ALA A 401 28.97 14.13 5.09
CA ALA A 401 29.65 14.97 4.12
C ALA A 401 29.31 16.46 4.33
N ILE A 402 28.02 16.76 4.53
CA ILE A 402 27.54 18.12 4.82
C ILE A 402 28.08 18.62 6.16
N SER A 403 28.03 17.76 7.20
CA SER A 403 28.52 18.12 8.53
C SER A 403 30.02 18.43 8.53
N THR A 404 30.80 17.66 7.76
CA THR A 404 32.24 17.89 7.57
C THR A 404 32.50 19.19 6.81
N HIS A 405 31.77 19.42 5.71
CA HIS A 405 31.92 20.63 4.89
C HIS A 405 31.67 21.91 5.69
N TYR A 406 30.61 21.94 6.48
CA TYR A 406 30.23 23.12 7.28
C TYR A 406 30.79 23.15 8.70
N ARG A 407 31.51 22.09 9.13
CA ARG A 407 32.05 21.92 10.49
C ARG A 407 31.00 22.10 11.58
N LYS A 408 29.81 21.56 11.35
CA LYS A 408 28.64 21.67 12.24
C LYS A 408 27.87 20.37 12.23
N SER A 409 27.16 20.07 13.31
CA SER A 409 26.15 19.01 13.30
C SER A 409 25.11 19.32 12.23
N ILE A 410 24.59 18.29 11.55
CA ILE A 410 23.56 18.46 10.52
C ILE A 410 22.35 19.27 11.01
N LYS A 411 22.02 19.18 12.30
CA LYS A 411 20.94 19.93 12.95
C LYS A 411 21.17 21.44 12.94
N ASP A 412 22.43 21.88 13.00
CA ASP A 412 22.83 23.30 13.06
C ASP A 412 23.16 23.90 11.69
N VAL A 413 23.15 23.07 10.63
CA VAL A 413 23.30 23.54 9.26
C VAL A 413 21.96 24.09 8.79
N SER A 414 21.92 25.39 8.47
CA SER A 414 20.72 26.08 8.01
C SER A 414 20.20 25.52 6.68
N LEU A 415 18.90 25.70 6.40
CA LEU A 415 18.31 25.29 5.13
C LEU A 415 19.05 25.91 3.92
N LYS A 416 19.48 27.17 4.03
CA LYS A 416 20.28 27.85 2.99
C LYS A 416 21.56 27.07 2.66
N ASN A 417 22.31 26.67 3.68
CA ASN A 417 23.56 25.93 3.52
C ASN A 417 23.32 24.50 3.01
N ARG A 418 22.25 23.85 3.45
CA ARG A 418 21.82 22.54 2.92
C ARG A 418 21.53 22.63 1.41
N LEU A 419 20.76 23.63 0.99
CA LEU A 419 20.43 23.88 -0.41
C LEU A 419 21.66 24.22 -1.26
N GLU A 420 22.57 25.07 -0.76
CA GLU A 420 23.84 25.39 -1.42
C GLU A 420 24.70 24.15 -1.69
N TYR A 421 24.79 23.26 -0.70
CA TYR A 421 25.53 22.01 -0.86
C TYR A 421 24.89 21.10 -1.91
N LEU A 422 23.57 20.90 -1.85
CA LEU A 422 22.84 20.04 -2.79
C LEU A 422 22.90 20.59 -4.23
N LYS A 423 22.80 21.91 -4.41
CA LYS A 423 22.95 22.61 -5.69
C LYS A 423 24.29 22.28 -6.36
N THR A 424 25.35 22.17 -5.57
CA THR A 424 26.72 21.98 -6.08
C THR A 424 27.01 20.51 -6.39
N ASN A 425 26.44 19.57 -5.63
CA ASN A 425 26.91 18.18 -5.61
C ASN A 425 25.89 17.12 -6.03
N ASN A 426 24.58 17.38 -5.92
CA ASN A 426 23.58 16.29 -5.92
C ASN A 426 22.36 16.54 -6.83
N LEU A 427 22.04 17.80 -7.16
CA LEU A 427 20.83 18.12 -7.91
C LEU A 427 21.05 18.13 -9.43
N PRO A 428 20.11 17.58 -10.22
CA PRO A 428 20.13 17.70 -11.68
C PRO A 428 19.73 19.11 -12.14
N ASP A 429 19.97 19.44 -13.40
CA ASP A 429 19.91 20.81 -13.93
C ASP A 429 18.60 21.56 -13.61
N LYS A 430 17.43 20.92 -13.75
CA LYS A 430 16.13 21.58 -13.51
C LYS A 430 15.92 21.95 -12.02
N PRO A 431 15.97 21.00 -11.05
CA PRO A 431 15.98 21.34 -9.62
C PRO A 431 17.11 22.28 -9.21
N LYS A 432 18.30 22.15 -9.79
CA LYS A 432 19.45 23.03 -9.53
C LYS A 432 19.12 24.49 -9.85
N LYS A 433 18.54 24.77 -11.02
CA LYS A 433 18.08 26.13 -11.41
C LYS A 433 17.00 26.69 -10.48
N ILE A 434 16.13 25.84 -9.95
CA ILE A 434 15.13 26.26 -8.95
C ILE A 434 15.83 26.68 -7.67
N VAL A 435 16.79 25.88 -7.18
CA VAL A 435 17.58 26.24 -5.98
C VAL A 435 18.41 27.50 -6.21
N GLU A 436 19.00 27.69 -7.38
CA GLU A 436 19.71 28.94 -7.74
C GLU A 436 18.79 30.16 -7.61
N LYS A 437 17.60 30.11 -8.19
CA LYS A 437 16.59 31.18 -8.09
C LYS A 437 16.09 31.38 -6.67
N LEU A 438 15.86 30.29 -5.93
CA LEU A 438 15.41 30.30 -4.54
C LEU A 438 16.44 30.98 -3.62
N LEU A 439 17.73 30.84 -3.91
CA LEU A 439 18.82 31.44 -3.13
C LEU A 439 19.14 32.89 -3.53
N GLN A 440 18.55 33.40 -4.62
CA GLN A 440 18.67 34.80 -5.05
C GLN A 440 17.67 35.68 -4.29
N THR A 441 18.16 36.61 -3.49
CA THR A 441 17.34 37.50 -2.66
C THR A 441 16.43 38.42 -3.48
N SER A 442 16.83 38.76 -4.71
CA SER A 442 16.04 39.57 -5.64
C SER A 442 14.88 38.80 -6.30
N ASN A 443 14.81 37.47 -6.14
CA ASN A 443 13.73 36.68 -6.70
C ASN A 443 12.48 36.79 -5.82
N GLN A 444 11.31 36.94 -6.44
CA GLN A 444 10.05 36.96 -5.70
C GLN A 444 9.75 35.64 -4.97
N TYR A 445 10.22 34.51 -5.52
CA TYR A 445 10.10 33.17 -4.91
C TYR A 445 11.42 32.76 -4.24
N SER A 446 11.93 33.62 -3.37
CA SER A 446 13.21 33.42 -2.67
C SER A 446 13.05 32.80 -1.28
N LEU A 447 14.14 32.24 -0.78
CA LEU A 447 14.23 31.70 0.57
C LEU A 447 14.03 32.80 1.63
N ASP A 448 14.37 34.05 1.32
CA ASP A 448 14.15 35.18 2.21
C ASP A 448 12.66 35.46 2.41
N VAL A 449 11.85 35.35 1.36
CA VAL A 449 10.38 35.44 1.49
C VAL A 449 9.85 34.31 2.39
N LEU A 450 10.33 33.08 2.20
CA LEU A 450 9.92 31.96 3.06
C LEU A 450 10.38 32.14 4.52
N ASN A 451 11.57 32.68 4.75
CA ASN A 451 12.05 33.02 6.10
C ASN A 451 11.23 34.17 6.70
N GLY A 452 10.79 35.12 5.88
CA GLY A 452 9.90 36.21 6.28
C GLY A 452 8.57 35.72 6.85
N TYR A 453 8.02 34.60 6.37
CA TYR A 453 6.81 34.01 6.95
C TYR A 453 6.98 33.49 8.39
N ILE A 454 8.22 33.19 8.80
CA ILE A 454 8.52 32.63 10.13
C ILE A 454 9.10 33.70 11.07
N HIS A 455 9.89 34.63 10.53
CA HIS A 455 10.70 35.56 11.32
C HIS A 455 10.37 37.04 11.08
N GLY A 456 9.59 37.37 10.05
CA GLY A 456 9.20 38.74 9.72
C GLY A 456 7.81 39.12 10.26
N GLN A 457 7.55 40.41 10.42
CA GLN A 457 6.24 40.93 10.82
C GLN A 457 5.41 41.47 9.66
N ASP A 458 6.05 41.94 8.58
CA ASP A 458 5.40 42.49 7.40
C ASP A 458 5.65 41.59 6.18
N SER A 459 4.66 40.77 5.81
CA SER A 459 4.72 39.98 4.57
C SER A 459 3.56 40.33 3.64
N HIS A 460 3.88 41.04 2.57
CA HIS A 460 2.90 41.38 1.51
C HIS A 460 2.64 40.20 0.54
N TYR A 461 3.28 39.05 0.75
CA TYR A 461 3.30 37.89 -0.16
C TYR A 461 2.31 36.77 0.24
N LEU A 462 1.15 37.15 0.77
CA LEU A 462 0.14 36.20 1.27
C LEU A 462 -1.06 36.00 0.33
N GLY A 463 -1.02 36.62 -0.85
CA GLY A 463 -2.08 36.50 -1.85
C GLY A 463 -2.22 35.07 -2.39
N ARG A 464 -3.45 34.63 -2.66
CA ARG A 464 -3.76 33.28 -3.18
C ARG A 464 -2.91 32.91 -4.39
N ALA A 465 -2.92 33.76 -5.42
CA ALA A 465 -2.15 33.54 -6.65
C ALA A 465 -0.65 33.45 -6.39
N PHE A 466 -0.14 34.22 -5.43
CA PHE A 466 1.27 34.20 -5.08
C PHE A 466 1.66 32.89 -4.38
N LEU A 467 0.89 32.44 -3.40
CA LEU A 467 1.17 31.19 -2.68
C LEU A 467 1.09 29.97 -3.62
N ASN A 468 0.07 29.91 -4.48
CA ASN A 468 -0.03 28.88 -5.51
C ASN A 468 1.16 28.92 -6.48
N GLY A 469 1.51 30.11 -6.98
CA GLY A 469 2.65 30.28 -7.87
C GLY A 469 3.99 29.92 -7.23
N PHE A 470 4.16 30.21 -5.93
CA PHE A 470 5.36 29.82 -5.20
C PHE A 470 5.42 28.29 -5.02
N TRP A 471 4.31 27.64 -4.68
CA TRP A 471 4.26 26.18 -4.63
C TRP A 471 4.60 25.55 -6.00
N ASP A 472 4.01 26.05 -7.08
CA ASP A 472 4.25 25.55 -8.44
C ASP A 472 5.71 25.77 -8.88
N PHE A 473 6.32 26.89 -8.46
CA PHE A 473 7.74 27.14 -8.66
C PHE A 473 8.62 26.12 -7.91
N LEU A 474 8.26 25.75 -6.68
CA LEU A 474 8.99 24.77 -5.88
C LEU A 474 8.71 23.32 -6.31
N PHE A 475 7.57 23.05 -6.94
CA PHE A 475 7.08 21.70 -7.19
C PHE A 475 8.11 20.78 -7.88
N PRO A 476 8.82 21.20 -8.94
CA PRO A 476 9.81 20.32 -9.58
C PRO A 476 11.05 20.06 -8.72
N LEU A 477 11.35 20.92 -7.75
CA LEU A 477 12.36 20.65 -6.73
C LEU A 477 11.81 19.65 -5.70
N LEU A 478 10.56 19.83 -5.26
CA LEU A 478 9.90 18.92 -4.32
C LEU A 478 9.79 17.50 -4.88
N GLU A 479 9.37 17.32 -6.14
CA GLU A 479 9.36 16.02 -6.84
C GLU A 479 10.73 15.33 -6.87
N LYS A 480 11.81 16.11 -6.85
CA LYS A 480 13.16 15.55 -6.75
C LYS A 480 13.48 15.11 -5.33
N LEU A 481 13.21 15.98 -4.34
CA LEU A 481 13.54 15.78 -2.93
C LEU A 481 12.73 14.65 -2.29
N VAL A 482 11.44 14.58 -2.61
CA VAL A 482 10.46 13.60 -2.13
C VAL A 482 9.71 13.02 -3.32
N GLU A 483 9.15 11.82 -3.21
CA GLU A 483 8.49 11.13 -4.32
C GLU A 483 7.03 11.60 -4.37
N ILE A 484 6.73 12.56 -5.24
CA ILE A 484 5.37 13.04 -5.48
C ILE A 484 4.90 12.42 -6.79
N ASN A 485 3.82 11.65 -6.73
CA ASN A 485 3.25 10.94 -7.88
C ASN A 485 1.92 11.59 -8.26
N GLU A 486 1.57 11.53 -9.53
CA GLU A 486 0.25 11.92 -10.01
C GLU A 486 -0.62 10.68 -10.20
N GLU A 487 -1.76 10.63 -9.53
CA GLU A 487 -2.82 9.67 -9.75
C GLU A 487 -3.50 10.03 -11.08
N ILE A 488 -3.43 9.10 -12.05
CA ILE A 488 -3.99 9.24 -13.40
C ILE A 488 -5.47 8.88 -13.40
#